data_AF-A0A4R0NQ14-F1
#
_entry.id   AF-A0A4R0NQ14-F1
#
_cell.length_a   1.000
_cell.length_b   1.000
_cell.length_c   1.000
_cell.angle_alpha   90.00
_cell.angle_beta   90.00
_cell.angle_gamma   90.00
#
_symmetry.space_group_name_H-M   'P 1'
#
loop_
_entity.id
_entity.type
_entity.pdbx_description
1 polymer ?
#
loop_
_entity_poly.entity_id
_entity_poly.type
_entity_poly.pdbx_seq_one_letter_code
_entity_poly.pdbx_strand_id
1 'polypeptide(L)'
;MEQSNAYIAFKKRTQEIFSFAVLVTSSVPILKYNITLYNKGSIKRISEPDYFQPSVIYEINDSTLSDLRENGLDEEKLALLLEMKDTPLNNREFKDCVVKKIGETAYKTHRNILKRQSGGYISNLYDCTSGYQTKLASYLFFSLFSYFEAFIGELTKEVIEHFQRLDVPEYLSEMQTLNLTKEYRNLNNVYDPRKIDKYKKYSRDLQTKGYQKPENLMFSSMLDLLKSTSENMKANEIPAFLKKFYFFEMDEIDNDTYHNFRDNRNSIGHGATSFIPTLKNVTDANKFFRRISKEIDSHVTRHYMNLTNFQNPR
;
A
#
# COMPACT_ATOMS: atom_id res chain seq x y z
N MET A 1 -22.70 -15.34 -2.59
CA MET A 1 -22.21 -14.46 -3.67
C MET A 1 -20.71 -14.50 -3.62
N GLU A 2 -20.08 -14.63 -4.77
CA GLU A 2 -18.62 -14.59 -4.89
C GLU A 2 -18.14 -13.17 -4.55
N GLN A 3 -17.03 -13.06 -3.82
CA GLN A 3 -16.43 -11.77 -3.46
C GLN A 3 -15.59 -11.28 -4.65
N SER A 4 -15.56 -9.98 -4.90
CA SER A 4 -14.63 -9.42 -5.90
C SER A 4 -13.17 -9.68 -5.50
N ASN A 5 -12.28 -9.75 -6.49
CA ASN A 5 -10.86 -9.90 -6.20
C ASN A 5 -10.31 -8.64 -5.49
N ALA A 6 -10.88 -7.47 -5.79
CA ALA A 6 -10.59 -6.19 -5.17
C ALA A 6 -10.88 -6.23 -3.67
N TYR A 7 -12.04 -6.76 -3.27
CA TYR A 7 -12.38 -6.91 -1.85
C TYR A 7 -11.51 -7.96 -1.14
N ILE A 8 -11.17 -9.06 -1.81
CA ILE A 8 -10.24 -10.06 -1.28
C ILE A 8 -8.85 -9.44 -1.05
N ALA A 9 -8.34 -8.67 -2.02
CA ALA A 9 -7.07 -7.96 -1.92
C ALA A 9 -7.09 -6.92 -0.78
N PHE A 10 -8.17 -6.15 -0.65
CA PHE A 10 -8.37 -5.20 0.44
C PHE A 10 -8.33 -5.88 1.81
N LYS A 11 -9.08 -6.97 2.00
CA LYS A 11 -9.06 -7.76 3.24
C LYS A 11 -7.67 -8.30 3.57
N LYS A 12 -6.96 -8.79 2.56
CA LYS A 12 -5.60 -9.31 2.73
C LYS A 12 -4.64 -8.22 3.19
N ARG A 13 -4.58 -7.08 2.48
CA ARG A 13 -3.68 -5.96 2.80
C ARG A 13 -3.98 -5.35 4.17
N THR A 14 -5.27 -5.17 4.50
CA THR A 14 -5.67 -4.68 5.83
C THR A 14 -5.32 -5.67 6.94
N GLN A 15 -5.44 -6.97 6.71
CA GLN A 15 -5.00 -7.96 7.69
C GLN A 15 -3.48 -7.97 7.87
N GLU A 16 -2.72 -7.93 6.76
CA GLU A 16 -1.25 -7.92 6.78
C GLU A 16 -0.70 -6.73 7.58
N ILE A 17 -1.24 -5.52 7.35
CA ILE A 17 -0.74 -4.33 8.05
C ILE A 17 -1.08 -4.35 9.54
N PHE A 18 -2.23 -4.90 9.92
CA PHE A 18 -2.58 -5.09 11.34
C PHE A 18 -1.74 -6.18 12.00
N SER A 19 -1.42 -7.26 11.29
CA SER A 19 -0.48 -8.27 11.77
C SER A 19 0.91 -7.68 11.99
N PHE A 20 1.36 -6.79 11.10
CA PHE A 20 2.60 -6.03 11.31
C PHE A 20 2.51 -5.08 12.51
N ALA A 21 1.36 -4.40 12.70
CA ALA A 21 1.14 -3.56 13.88
C ALA A 21 1.27 -4.35 15.19
N VAL A 22 0.69 -5.56 15.25
CA VAL A 22 0.84 -6.48 16.39
C VAL A 22 2.32 -6.77 16.64
N LEU A 23 3.06 -7.17 15.60
CA LEU A 23 4.51 -7.42 15.70
C LEU A 23 5.27 -6.22 16.30
N VAL A 24 5.01 -5.00 15.80
CA VAL A 24 5.67 -3.78 16.31
C VAL A 24 5.28 -3.52 17.78
N THR A 25 3.99 -3.61 18.12
CA THR A 25 3.51 -3.39 19.50
C THR A 25 3.97 -4.45 20.49
N SER A 26 4.33 -5.65 20.05
CA SER A 26 4.99 -6.66 20.87
C SER A 26 6.51 -6.44 20.96
N SER A 27 7.15 -6.01 19.88
CA SER A 27 8.61 -5.89 19.79
C SER A 27 9.16 -4.68 20.54
N VAL A 28 8.48 -3.53 20.48
CA VAL A 28 8.98 -2.29 21.12
C VAL A 28 9.03 -2.40 22.66
N PRO A 29 8.01 -2.95 23.36
CA PRO A 29 8.11 -3.22 24.80
C PRO A 29 9.27 -4.14 25.17
N ILE A 30 9.52 -5.20 24.38
CA ILE A 30 10.66 -6.11 24.59
C ILE A 30 11.97 -5.36 24.43
N LEU A 31 12.09 -4.49 23.41
CA LEU A 31 13.27 -3.65 23.22
C LEU A 31 13.50 -2.73 24.43
N LYS A 32 12.45 -2.05 24.93
CA LYS A 32 12.55 -1.22 26.15
C LYS A 32 13.03 -2.02 27.36
N TYR A 33 12.51 -3.24 27.53
CA TYR A 33 12.93 -4.14 28.60
C TYR A 33 14.40 -4.54 28.46
N ASN A 34 14.84 -4.92 27.25
CA ASN A 34 16.24 -5.26 26.98
C ASN A 34 17.18 -4.09 27.21
N ILE A 35 16.80 -2.87 26.82
CA ILE A 35 17.55 -1.65 27.14
C ILE A 35 17.67 -1.46 28.66
N THR A 36 16.60 -1.73 29.41
CA THR A 36 16.64 -1.68 30.89
C THR A 36 17.62 -2.70 31.47
N LEU A 37 17.64 -3.93 30.95
CA LEU A 37 18.60 -4.95 31.36
C LEU A 37 20.04 -4.58 30.98
N TYR A 38 20.23 -3.97 29.82
CA TYR A 38 21.54 -3.49 29.36
C TYR A 38 22.09 -2.41 30.29
N ASN A 39 21.27 -1.41 30.62
CA ASN A 39 21.65 -0.32 31.53
C ASN A 39 21.96 -0.81 32.95
N LYS A 40 21.32 -1.90 33.39
CA LYS A 40 21.63 -2.58 34.66
C LYS A 40 22.89 -3.46 34.60
N GLY A 41 23.50 -3.62 33.43
CA GLY A 41 24.63 -4.53 33.22
C GLY A 41 24.25 -6.02 33.21
N SER A 42 22.96 -6.36 33.23
CA SER A 42 22.48 -7.75 33.24
C SER A 42 22.68 -8.45 31.89
N ILE A 43 22.72 -7.69 30.80
CA ILE A 43 23.10 -8.19 29.47
C ILE A 43 24.18 -7.29 28.87
N LYS A 44 25.10 -7.89 28.10
CA LYS A 44 26.23 -7.17 27.50
C LYS A 44 25.92 -6.55 26.13
N ARG A 45 24.80 -6.91 25.49
CA ARG A 45 24.38 -6.43 24.16
C ARG A 45 22.88 -6.60 23.95
N ILE A 46 22.29 -5.79 23.07
CA ILE A 46 20.94 -5.98 22.52
C ILE A 46 21.00 -6.44 21.07
N SER A 47 19.91 -7.00 20.56
CA SER A 47 19.80 -7.45 19.17
C SER A 47 20.13 -6.32 18.18
N GLU A 48 20.93 -6.63 17.18
CA GLU A 48 21.26 -5.72 16.09
C GLU A 48 20.15 -5.75 15.01
N PRO A 49 19.83 -4.62 14.35
CA PRO A 49 18.90 -4.60 13.24
C PRO A 49 19.50 -5.28 12.00
N ASP A 50 18.70 -6.08 11.30
CA ASP A 50 19.16 -6.89 10.16
C ASP A 50 19.65 -6.07 8.96
N TYR A 51 18.90 -5.03 8.56
CA TYR A 51 19.13 -4.31 7.29
C TYR A 51 19.53 -2.84 7.46
N PHE A 52 19.40 -2.26 8.66
CA PHE A 52 19.67 -0.84 8.89
C PHE A 52 21.15 -0.61 9.25
N GLN A 53 22.05 -0.75 8.27
CA GLN A 53 23.44 -0.32 8.39
C GLN A 53 23.64 1.01 7.63
N PRO A 54 24.37 2.00 8.20
CA PRO A 54 25.27 1.92 9.35
C PRO A 54 24.65 2.36 10.70
N SER A 55 23.48 1.86 11.10
CA SER A 55 22.79 2.38 12.29
C SER A 55 23.40 1.92 13.63
N VAL A 56 24.11 0.79 13.67
CA VAL A 56 24.74 0.30 14.92
C VAL A 56 26.08 0.97 15.15
N ILE A 57 26.22 1.61 16.31
CA ILE A 57 27.43 2.30 16.73
C ILE A 57 28.06 1.54 17.90
N TYR A 58 29.35 1.25 17.79
CA TYR A 58 30.16 0.57 18.80
C TYR A 58 31.18 1.53 19.42
N GLU A 59 31.60 1.26 20.65
CA GLU A 59 32.64 2.02 21.33
C GLU A 59 33.51 1.10 22.20
N ILE A 60 34.76 1.50 22.43
CA ILE A 60 35.64 0.85 23.42
C ILE A 60 35.61 1.70 24.68
N ASN A 61 35.19 1.12 25.79
CA ASN A 61 35.19 1.77 27.10
C ASN A 61 36.08 1.01 28.11
N ASP A 62 36.21 1.54 29.32
CA ASP A 62 37.05 0.93 30.36
C ASP A 62 36.68 -0.53 30.65
N SER A 63 35.40 -0.84 30.70
CA SER A 63 34.95 -2.22 30.92
C SER A 63 35.30 -3.16 29.75
N THR A 64 35.36 -2.63 28.52
CA THR A 64 35.78 -3.40 27.35
C THR A 64 37.27 -3.71 27.44
N LEU A 65 38.09 -2.74 27.84
CA LEU A 65 39.53 -2.93 28.03
C LEU A 65 39.83 -3.91 29.17
N SER A 66 39.11 -3.81 30.29
CA SER A 66 39.22 -4.77 31.40
C SER A 66 38.85 -6.19 30.96
N ASP A 67 37.70 -6.37 30.28
CA ASP A 67 37.30 -7.69 29.77
C ASP A 67 38.35 -8.23 28.78
N LEU A 68 38.93 -7.39 27.91
CA LEU A 68 39.97 -7.83 26.97
C LEU A 68 41.28 -8.26 27.68
N ARG A 69 41.69 -7.52 28.71
CA ARG A 69 42.85 -7.87 29.55
C ARG A 69 42.64 -9.21 30.25
N GLU A 70 41.48 -9.41 30.87
CA GLU A 70 41.13 -10.68 31.52
C GLU A 70 41.08 -11.85 30.53
N ASN A 71 40.75 -11.57 29.27
CA ASN A 71 40.71 -12.57 28.20
C ASN A 71 42.03 -12.70 27.43
N GLY A 72 43.14 -12.18 27.97
CA GLY A 72 44.49 -12.45 27.47
C GLY A 72 44.90 -11.65 26.23
N LEU A 73 44.26 -10.50 25.97
CA LEU A 73 44.79 -9.57 24.98
C LEU A 73 46.05 -8.89 25.52
N ASP A 74 47.12 -8.89 24.72
CA ASP A 74 48.42 -8.33 25.07
C ASP A 74 48.37 -6.82 25.43
N GLU A 75 49.19 -6.39 26.38
CA GLU A 75 49.21 -4.99 26.87
C GLU A 75 49.60 -3.97 25.79
N GLU A 76 50.48 -4.32 24.84
CA GLU A 76 50.81 -3.42 23.72
C GLU A 76 49.57 -3.17 22.85
N LYS A 77 48.76 -4.21 22.63
CA LYS A 77 47.51 -4.11 21.86
C LYS A 77 46.44 -3.36 22.63
N LEU A 78 46.34 -3.55 23.95
CA LEU A 78 45.44 -2.78 24.81
C LEU A 78 45.78 -1.29 24.78
N ALA A 79 47.07 -0.92 24.81
CA ALA A 79 47.51 0.47 24.69
C ALA A 79 47.09 1.09 23.35
N LEU A 80 47.17 0.34 22.24
CA LEU A 80 46.69 0.80 20.94
C LEU A 80 45.18 1.02 20.90
N LEU A 81 44.40 0.17 21.57
CA LEU A 81 42.93 0.33 21.65
C LEU A 81 42.52 1.48 22.56
N LEU A 82 43.33 1.82 23.57
CA LEU A 82 43.09 2.96 24.46
C LEU A 82 43.01 4.29 23.70
N GLU A 83 43.74 4.44 22.59
CA GLU A 83 43.65 5.61 21.71
C GLU A 83 42.27 5.79 21.05
N MET A 84 41.46 4.73 20.99
CA MET A 84 40.09 4.77 20.45
C MET A 84 39.02 4.78 21.55
N LYS A 85 39.43 4.92 22.82
CA LYS A 85 38.52 4.91 23.95
C LYS A 85 37.44 5.98 23.77
N ASP A 86 36.20 5.61 24.08
CA ASP A 86 35.01 6.45 24.02
C ASP A 86 34.77 7.12 22.65
N THR A 87 35.34 6.55 21.57
CA THR A 87 35.11 7.00 20.20
C THR A 87 34.02 6.15 19.54
N PRO A 88 32.80 6.69 19.36
CA PRO A 88 31.70 5.96 18.73
C PRO A 88 31.96 5.80 17.22
N LEU A 89 31.94 4.57 16.72
CA LEU A 89 32.17 4.25 15.31
C LEU A 89 31.08 3.32 14.79
N ASN A 90 30.72 3.46 13.51
CA ASN A 90 29.82 2.50 12.87
C ASN A 90 30.50 1.13 12.68
N ASN A 91 29.73 0.09 12.38
CA ASN A 91 30.24 -1.28 12.24
C ASN A 91 31.48 -1.42 11.33
N ARG A 92 31.50 -0.71 10.19
CA ARG A 92 32.61 -0.81 9.22
C ARG A 92 33.84 -0.10 9.73
N GLU A 93 33.69 1.17 10.12
CA GLU A 93 34.77 1.99 10.68
C GLU A 93 35.37 1.35 11.92
N PHE A 94 34.52 0.84 12.82
CA PHE A 94 34.94 0.15 14.03
C PHE A 94 35.80 -1.06 13.70
N LYS A 95 35.32 -1.93 12.78
CA LYS A 95 36.09 -3.10 12.36
C LYS A 95 37.43 -2.69 11.75
N ASP A 96 37.42 -1.77 10.79
CA ASP A 96 38.62 -1.37 10.06
C ASP A 96 39.67 -0.76 10.99
N CYS A 97 39.25 0.12 11.91
CA CYS A 97 40.15 0.73 12.90
C CYS A 97 40.70 -0.28 13.91
N VAL A 98 39.86 -1.18 14.44
CA VAL A 98 40.31 -2.19 15.42
C VAL A 98 41.26 -3.19 14.75
N VAL A 99 40.91 -3.70 13.57
CA VAL A 99 41.78 -4.63 12.81
C VAL A 99 43.13 -3.99 12.50
N LYS A 100 43.16 -2.71 12.13
CA LYS A 100 44.40 -1.97 11.89
C LYS A 100 45.30 -1.90 13.14
N LYS A 101 44.73 -1.85 14.34
CA LYS A 101 45.47 -1.74 15.61
C LYS A 101 45.90 -3.07 16.19
N ILE A 102 45.04 -4.08 16.20
CA ILE A 102 45.32 -5.35 16.91
C ILE A 102 45.52 -6.57 16.00
N GLY A 103 45.26 -6.40 14.70
CA GLY A 103 45.30 -7.44 13.67
C GLY A 103 44.00 -8.24 13.56
N GLU A 104 43.74 -8.79 12.36
CA GLU A 104 42.51 -9.55 12.04
C GLU A 104 42.33 -10.77 12.95
N THR A 105 43.41 -11.48 13.31
CA THR A 105 43.36 -12.65 14.18
C THR A 105 42.87 -12.28 15.58
N ALA A 106 43.46 -11.26 16.20
CA ALA A 106 43.04 -10.81 17.53
C ALA A 106 41.62 -10.25 17.52
N TYR A 107 41.26 -9.50 16.47
CA TYR A 107 39.89 -9.03 16.29
C TYR A 107 38.90 -10.19 16.25
N LYS A 108 39.16 -11.25 15.48
CA LYS A 108 38.27 -12.42 15.39
C LYS A 108 38.15 -13.14 16.72
N THR A 109 39.26 -13.35 17.43
CA THR A 109 39.29 -14.01 18.74
C THR A 109 38.46 -13.25 19.79
N HIS A 110 38.59 -11.92 19.84
CA HIS A 110 37.93 -11.10 20.87
C HIS A 110 36.70 -10.35 20.37
N ARG A 111 36.17 -10.70 19.20
CA ARG A 111 35.11 -9.95 18.50
C ARG A 111 33.89 -9.66 19.39
N ASN A 112 33.47 -10.63 20.19
CA ASN A 112 32.28 -10.50 21.04
C ASN A 112 32.47 -9.53 22.21
N ILE A 113 33.71 -9.36 22.68
CA ILE A 113 34.07 -8.39 23.73
C ILE A 113 34.20 -7.01 23.08
N LEU A 114 34.88 -6.94 21.92
CA LEU A 114 35.11 -5.70 21.18
C LEU A 114 33.82 -5.05 20.67
N LYS A 115 32.87 -5.84 20.16
CA LYS A 115 31.60 -5.33 19.61
C LYS A 115 30.59 -4.98 20.71
N ARG A 116 30.96 -4.03 21.57
CA ARG A 116 30.06 -3.45 22.56
C ARG A 116 29.35 -2.24 21.98
N GLN A 117 28.03 -2.24 22.05
CA GLN A 117 27.21 -1.14 21.54
C GLN A 117 27.42 0.11 22.39
N SER A 118 27.54 1.26 21.74
CA SER A 118 27.78 2.52 22.44
C SER A 118 26.59 2.92 23.32
N GLY A 119 26.88 3.53 24.47
CA GLY A 119 25.83 4.05 25.35
C GLY A 119 24.92 5.07 24.63
N GLY A 120 25.51 5.93 23.79
CA GLY A 120 24.77 6.90 22.97
C GLY A 120 23.80 6.25 21.98
N TYR A 121 24.20 5.15 21.34
CA TYR A 121 23.30 4.37 20.48
C TYR A 121 22.12 3.77 21.24
N ILE A 122 22.37 3.21 22.43
CA ILE A 122 21.33 2.63 23.27
C ILE A 122 20.33 3.70 23.73
N SER A 123 20.82 4.89 24.13
CA SER A 123 19.96 6.03 24.48
C SER A 123 19.10 6.46 23.29
N ASN A 124 19.69 6.63 22.11
CA ASN A 124 18.96 7.01 20.90
C ASN A 124 17.88 6.00 20.54
N LEU A 125 18.18 4.69 20.62
CA LEU A 125 17.16 3.65 20.43
C LEU A 125 16.02 3.77 21.43
N TYR A 126 16.32 4.01 22.71
CA TYR A 126 15.30 4.22 23.72
C TYR A 126 14.43 5.43 23.40
N ASP A 127 15.02 6.56 23.02
CA ASP A 127 14.31 7.78 22.64
C ASP A 127 13.41 7.54 21.41
N CYS A 128 13.87 6.76 20.45
CA CYS A 128 13.07 6.35 19.29
C CYS A 128 11.83 5.53 19.66
N THR A 129 11.86 4.80 20.79
CA THR A 129 10.69 4.08 21.30
C THR A 129 9.65 5.01 21.93
N SER A 130 9.97 6.27 22.17
CA SER A 130 9.01 7.27 22.65
C SER A 130 8.03 7.63 21.55
N GLY A 131 6.73 7.68 21.89
CA GLY A 131 5.67 8.01 20.93
C GLY A 131 5.49 7.00 19.78
N TYR A 132 6.09 5.80 19.87
CA TYR A 132 6.06 4.82 18.78
C TYR A 132 4.64 4.42 18.36
N GLN A 133 3.70 4.36 19.33
CA GLN A 133 2.31 4.00 19.06
C GLN A 133 1.60 5.04 18.21
N THR A 134 1.87 6.33 18.43
CA THR A 134 1.32 7.43 17.64
C THR A 134 1.89 7.43 16.23
N LYS A 135 3.20 7.20 16.09
CA LYS A 135 3.87 7.05 14.77
C LYS A 135 3.28 5.87 14.00
N LEU A 136 3.20 4.71 14.65
CA LEU A 136 2.57 3.50 14.07
C LEU A 136 1.12 3.77 13.69
N ALA A 137 0.32 4.39 14.58
CA ALA A 137 -1.06 4.71 14.31
C ALA A 137 -1.22 5.62 13.08
N SER A 138 -0.34 6.62 12.93
CA SER A 138 -0.32 7.51 11.76
C SER A 138 -0.12 6.72 10.46
N TYR A 139 0.91 5.84 10.41
CA TYR A 139 1.18 5.02 9.22
C TYR A 139 0.04 4.05 8.89
N LEU A 140 -0.54 3.42 9.92
CA LEU A 140 -1.68 2.52 9.73
C LEU A 140 -2.89 3.26 9.20
N PHE A 141 -3.17 4.46 9.72
CA PHE A 141 -4.30 5.28 9.30
C PHE A 141 -4.19 5.67 7.82
N PHE A 142 -3.01 6.12 7.37
CA PHE A 142 -2.76 6.39 5.96
C PHE A 142 -2.96 5.16 5.08
N SER A 143 -2.32 4.06 5.47
CA SER A 143 -2.33 2.84 4.67
C SER A 143 -3.74 2.28 4.52
N LEU A 144 -4.53 2.31 5.59
CA LEU A 144 -5.93 1.89 5.58
C LEU A 144 -6.77 2.70 4.60
N PHE A 145 -6.60 4.03 4.57
CA PHE A 145 -7.25 4.91 3.59
C PHE A 145 -6.83 4.56 2.17
N SER A 146 -5.53 4.46 1.91
CA SER A 146 -5.02 4.16 0.57
C SER A 146 -5.46 2.77 0.08
N TYR A 147 -5.59 1.79 0.98
CA TYR A 147 -6.14 0.49 0.62
C TYR A 147 -7.63 0.57 0.28
N PHE A 148 -8.40 1.42 0.97
CA PHE A 148 -9.80 1.64 0.64
C PHE A 148 -9.96 2.37 -0.70
N GLU A 149 -9.15 3.40 -0.99
CA GLU A 149 -9.14 4.08 -2.29
C GLU A 149 -8.82 3.10 -3.42
N ALA A 150 -7.76 2.31 -3.26
CA ALA A 150 -7.38 1.28 -4.23
C ALA A 150 -8.49 0.22 -4.41
N PHE A 151 -9.19 -0.15 -3.34
CA PHE A 151 -10.32 -1.08 -3.43
C PHE A 151 -11.41 -0.57 -4.38
N ILE A 152 -11.81 0.70 -4.28
CA ILE A 152 -12.86 1.26 -5.16
C ILE A 152 -12.40 1.31 -6.62
N GLY A 153 -11.14 1.67 -6.86
CA GLY A 153 -10.55 1.69 -8.20
C GLY A 153 -10.48 0.30 -8.82
N GLU A 154 -9.92 -0.68 -8.11
CA GLU A 154 -9.80 -2.05 -8.59
C GLU A 154 -11.17 -2.73 -8.76
N LEU A 155 -12.12 -2.47 -7.86
CA LEU A 155 -13.50 -2.98 -8.01
C LEU A 155 -14.15 -2.44 -9.28
N THR A 156 -13.91 -1.16 -9.59
CA THR A 156 -14.45 -0.55 -10.82
C THR A 156 -13.81 -1.15 -12.07
N LYS A 157 -12.50 -1.38 -12.02
CA LYS A 157 -11.80 -2.05 -13.11
C LYS A 157 -12.33 -3.47 -13.33
N GLU A 158 -12.55 -4.24 -12.26
CA GLU A 158 -13.15 -5.58 -12.36
C GLU A 158 -14.54 -5.53 -12.99
N VAL A 159 -15.40 -4.58 -12.58
CA VAL A 159 -16.72 -4.39 -13.19
C VAL A 159 -16.60 -4.11 -14.70
N ILE A 160 -15.70 -3.21 -15.10
CA ILE A 160 -15.48 -2.87 -16.51
C ILE A 160 -15.01 -4.10 -17.32
N GLU A 161 -14.14 -4.94 -16.74
CA GLU A 161 -13.64 -6.17 -17.36
C GLU A 161 -14.74 -7.21 -17.64
N HIS A 162 -15.90 -7.12 -16.96
CA HIS A 162 -17.05 -8.00 -17.24
C HIS A 162 -17.89 -7.56 -18.45
N PHE A 163 -17.68 -6.35 -18.97
CA PHE A 163 -18.40 -5.84 -20.13
C PHE A 163 -17.64 -6.08 -21.43
N GLN A 164 -18.36 -6.52 -22.46
CA GLN A 164 -17.84 -6.48 -23.83
C GLN A 164 -17.73 -5.02 -24.27
N ARG A 165 -16.55 -4.64 -24.77
CA ARG A 165 -16.28 -3.30 -25.28
C ARG A 165 -15.44 -3.34 -26.54
N LEU A 166 -15.59 -2.30 -27.34
CA LEU A 166 -14.81 -2.08 -28.55
C LEU A 166 -13.57 -1.27 -28.23
N ASP A 167 -12.47 -1.54 -28.94
CA ASP A 167 -11.39 -0.56 -29.07
C ASP A 167 -11.87 0.53 -30.04
N VAL A 168 -12.39 1.62 -29.49
CA VAL A 168 -13.00 2.71 -30.28
C VAL A 168 -11.96 3.39 -31.18
N PRO A 169 -10.74 3.74 -30.71
CA PRO A 169 -9.68 4.26 -31.58
C PRO A 169 -9.36 3.34 -32.77
N GLU A 170 -9.18 2.05 -32.53
CA GLU A 170 -8.89 1.06 -33.58
C GLU A 170 -10.06 0.98 -34.58
N TYR A 171 -11.29 0.83 -34.08
CA TYR A 171 -12.49 0.80 -34.91
C TYR A 171 -12.63 2.04 -35.80
N LEU A 172 -12.44 3.24 -35.25
CA LEU A 172 -12.57 4.48 -36.02
C LEU A 172 -11.47 4.61 -37.08
N SER A 173 -10.26 4.13 -36.80
CA SER A 173 -9.15 4.08 -37.77
C SER A 173 -9.49 3.16 -38.94
N GLU A 174 -9.96 1.94 -38.65
CA GLU A 174 -10.37 0.98 -39.69
C GLU A 174 -11.51 1.52 -40.56
N MET A 175 -12.53 2.12 -39.93
CA MET A 175 -13.70 2.64 -40.63
C MET A 175 -13.38 3.81 -41.58
N GLN A 176 -12.34 4.60 -41.31
CA GLN A 176 -11.89 5.67 -42.22
C GLN A 176 -11.34 5.11 -43.55
N THR A 177 -10.81 3.89 -43.54
CA THR A 177 -10.26 3.26 -44.75
C THR A 177 -11.33 2.60 -45.62
N LEU A 178 -12.53 2.38 -45.08
CA LEU A 178 -13.63 1.70 -45.76
C LEU A 178 -14.51 2.69 -46.53
N ASN A 179 -14.75 2.41 -47.82
CA ASN A 179 -15.73 3.16 -48.59
C ASN A 179 -17.16 2.65 -48.30
N LEU A 180 -17.86 3.35 -47.40
CA LEU A 180 -19.22 3.01 -46.94
C LEU A 180 -20.31 3.98 -47.43
N THR A 181 -19.95 4.96 -48.27
CA THR A 181 -20.87 6.05 -48.67
C THR A 181 -22.16 5.54 -49.32
N LYS A 182 -22.10 4.42 -50.06
CA LYS A 182 -23.28 3.86 -50.73
C LYS A 182 -24.28 3.29 -49.71
N GLU A 183 -23.81 2.48 -48.77
CA GLU A 183 -24.65 1.84 -47.75
C GLU A 183 -25.29 2.89 -46.84
N TYR A 184 -24.48 3.81 -46.30
CA TYR A 184 -24.99 4.91 -45.46
C TYR A 184 -26.02 5.77 -46.19
N ARG A 185 -25.74 6.17 -47.44
CA ARG A 185 -26.69 6.96 -48.22
C ARG A 185 -28.00 6.22 -48.45
N ASN A 186 -27.98 4.90 -48.65
CA ASN A 186 -29.20 4.13 -48.87
C ASN A 186 -30.03 3.93 -47.60
N LEU A 187 -29.38 3.76 -46.45
CA LEU A 187 -30.03 3.57 -45.15
C LEU A 187 -30.46 4.88 -44.48
N ASN A 188 -29.88 6.02 -44.85
CA ASN A 188 -30.27 7.35 -44.32
C ASN A 188 -31.45 8.00 -45.05
N ASN A 189 -32.00 7.38 -46.10
CA ASN A 189 -33.20 7.91 -46.77
C ASN A 189 -34.44 7.72 -45.90
N VAL A 190 -35.49 8.50 -46.17
CA VAL A 190 -36.81 8.32 -45.54
C VAL A 190 -37.27 6.86 -45.73
N TYR A 191 -37.69 6.23 -44.63
CA TYR A 191 -38.12 4.84 -44.62
C TYR A 191 -39.31 4.63 -45.56
N ASP A 192 -39.23 3.55 -46.35
CA ASP A 192 -40.26 3.16 -47.31
C ASP A 192 -40.51 1.67 -47.13
N PRO A 193 -41.67 1.24 -46.59
CA PRO A 193 -41.93 -0.15 -46.27
C PRO A 193 -41.87 -1.06 -47.50
N ARG A 194 -42.05 -0.51 -48.72
CA ARG A 194 -41.92 -1.27 -49.98
C ARG A 194 -40.48 -1.65 -50.31
N LYS A 195 -39.49 -1.04 -49.65
CA LYS A 195 -38.05 -1.27 -49.88
C LYS A 195 -37.37 -2.05 -48.76
N ILE A 196 -38.13 -2.78 -47.95
CA ILE A 196 -37.61 -3.49 -46.78
C ILE A 196 -36.44 -4.45 -47.12
N ASP A 197 -36.51 -5.15 -48.24
CA ASP A 197 -35.45 -6.09 -48.66
C ASP A 197 -34.17 -5.34 -49.06
N LYS A 198 -34.30 -4.16 -49.65
CA LYS A 198 -33.18 -3.27 -49.96
C LYS A 198 -32.49 -2.82 -48.67
N TYR A 199 -33.25 -2.43 -47.64
CA TYR A 199 -32.68 -2.04 -46.34
C TYR A 199 -32.00 -3.23 -45.66
N LYS A 200 -32.65 -4.40 -45.60
CA LYS A 200 -32.04 -5.63 -45.07
C LYS A 200 -30.72 -5.97 -45.77
N LYS A 201 -30.67 -5.83 -47.10
CA LYS A 201 -29.44 -6.04 -47.87
C LYS A 201 -28.33 -5.09 -47.41
N TYR A 202 -28.57 -3.77 -47.44
CA TYR A 202 -27.54 -2.80 -47.05
C TYR A 202 -27.15 -2.89 -45.58
N SER A 203 -28.06 -3.26 -44.68
CA SER A 203 -27.73 -3.54 -43.28
C SER A 203 -26.78 -4.73 -43.14
N ARG A 204 -27.02 -5.83 -43.89
CA ARG A 204 -26.10 -6.98 -43.92
C ARG A 204 -24.73 -6.59 -44.51
N ASP A 205 -24.73 -5.81 -45.59
CA ASP A 205 -23.49 -5.33 -46.22
C ASP A 205 -22.68 -4.45 -45.25
N LEU A 206 -23.33 -3.56 -44.48
CA LEU A 206 -22.66 -2.78 -43.42
C LEU A 206 -22.13 -3.66 -42.30
N GLN A 207 -22.91 -4.63 -41.84
CA GLN A 207 -22.53 -5.52 -40.75
C GLN A 207 -21.33 -6.40 -41.13
N THR A 208 -21.29 -6.91 -42.37
CA THR A 208 -20.15 -7.69 -42.89
C THR A 208 -18.87 -6.85 -43.03
N LYS A 209 -19.01 -5.54 -43.23
CA LYS A 209 -17.91 -4.57 -43.22
C LYS A 209 -17.51 -4.11 -41.81
N GLY A 210 -18.03 -4.74 -40.76
CA GLY A 210 -17.62 -4.47 -39.37
C GLY A 210 -18.35 -3.29 -38.71
N TYR A 211 -19.38 -2.72 -39.33
CA TYR A 211 -20.13 -1.60 -38.73
C TYR A 211 -20.63 -1.93 -37.32
N GLN A 212 -20.27 -1.05 -36.38
CA GLN A 212 -20.78 -1.05 -35.02
C GLN A 212 -21.83 0.05 -34.86
N LYS A 213 -22.90 -0.26 -34.14
CA LYS A 213 -23.93 0.76 -33.87
C LYS A 213 -23.37 1.86 -32.94
N PRO A 214 -23.85 3.10 -33.04
CA PRO A 214 -23.39 4.21 -32.20
C PRO A 214 -23.49 3.91 -30.70
N GLU A 215 -24.48 3.14 -30.27
CA GLU A 215 -24.66 2.76 -28.87
C GLU A 215 -23.46 1.96 -28.34
N ASN A 216 -22.89 1.05 -29.14
CA ASN A 216 -21.73 0.25 -28.74
C ASN A 216 -20.46 1.12 -28.59
N LEU A 217 -20.29 2.10 -29.48
CA LEU A 217 -19.16 3.04 -29.44
C LEU A 217 -19.25 3.97 -28.24
N MET A 218 -20.43 4.54 -28.01
CA MET A 218 -20.71 5.40 -26.86
C MET A 218 -20.55 4.63 -25.56
N PHE A 219 -21.09 3.41 -25.48
CA PHE A 219 -20.94 2.56 -24.30
C PHE A 219 -19.47 2.27 -23.98
N SER A 220 -18.68 1.85 -24.98
CA SER A 220 -17.25 1.58 -24.78
C SER A 220 -16.49 2.83 -24.32
N SER A 221 -16.77 3.99 -24.94
CA SER A 221 -16.17 5.27 -24.54
C SER A 221 -16.57 5.69 -23.11
N MET A 222 -17.81 5.41 -22.70
CA MET A 222 -18.28 5.67 -21.33
C MET A 222 -17.58 4.77 -20.32
N LEU A 223 -17.28 3.51 -20.65
CA LEU A 223 -16.50 2.63 -19.79
C LEU A 223 -15.06 3.13 -19.63
N ASP A 224 -14.42 3.63 -20.70
CA ASP A 224 -13.09 4.24 -20.60
C ASP A 224 -13.10 5.52 -19.75
N LEU A 225 -14.14 6.35 -19.89
CA LEU A 225 -14.32 7.51 -19.03
C LEU A 225 -14.53 7.11 -17.56
N LEU A 226 -15.32 6.07 -17.30
CA LEU A 226 -15.53 5.54 -15.95
C LEU A 226 -14.21 5.04 -15.35
N LYS A 227 -13.42 4.28 -16.13
CA LYS A 227 -12.09 3.82 -15.73
C LYS A 227 -11.19 5.00 -15.34
N SER A 228 -11.05 5.97 -16.24
CA SER A 228 -10.24 7.17 -15.99
C SER A 228 -10.74 7.96 -14.77
N THR A 229 -12.05 8.03 -14.57
CA THR A 229 -12.64 8.69 -13.40
C THR A 229 -12.27 7.96 -12.13
N SER A 230 -12.37 6.63 -12.12
CA SER A 230 -12.04 5.81 -10.95
C SER A 230 -10.55 5.85 -10.57
N GLU A 231 -9.65 5.94 -11.56
CA GLU A 231 -8.19 6.00 -11.35
C GLU A 231 -7.72 7.35 -10.81
N ASN A 232 -8.44 8.44 -11.14
CA ASN A 232 -8.06 9.81 -10.78
C ASN A 232 -8.95 10.40 -9.67
N MET A 233 -9.83 9.60 -9.08
CA MET A 233 -10.78 10.03 -8.07
C MET A 233 -10.07 10.42 -6.77
N LYS A 234 -10.46 11.56 -6.21
CA LYS A 234 -10.01 12.00 -4.88
C LYS A 234 -10.84 11.33 -3.78
N ALA A 235 -10.25 11.14 -2.59
CA ALA A 235 -10.97 10.60 -1.43
C ALA A 235 -12.34 11.26 -1.19
N ASN A 236 -12.40 12.60 -1.22
CA ASN A 236 -13.65 13.33 -0.97
C ASN A 236 -14.76 13.05 -2.00
N GLU A 237 -14.42 12.52 -3.17
CA GLU A 237 -15.35 12.22 -4.27
C GLU A 237 -15.93 10.80 -4.17
N ILE A 238 -15.34 9.91 -3.35
CA ILE A 238 -15.74 8.49 -3.27
C ILE A 238 -17.24 8.29 -2.98
N PRO A 239 -17.84 8.94 -1.96
CA PRO A 239 -19.28 8.76 -1.71
C PRO A 239 -20.16 9.19 -2.90
N ALA A 240 -19.83 10.34 -3.51
CA ALA A 240 -20.56 10.84 -4.67
C ALA A 240 -20.40 9.94 -5.90
N PHE A 241 -19.20 9.38 -6.10
CA PHE A 241 -18.91 8.42 -7.15
C PHE A 241 -19.73 7.14 -6.98
N LEU A 242 -19.74 6.55 -5.78
CA LEU A 242 -20.52 5.35 -5.46
C LEU A 242 -22.01 5.56 -5.70
N LYS A 243 -22.54 6.71 -5.25
CA LYS A 243 -23.94 7.08 -5.48
C LYS A 243 -24.25 7.23 -6.96
N LYS A 244 -23.39 7.93 -7.71
CA LYS A 244 -23.62 8.25 -9.12
C LYS A 244 -23.50 7.04 -10.05
N PHE A 245 -22.48 6.20 -9.86
CA PHE A 245 -22.15 5.14 -10.82
C PHE A 245 -22.63 3.75 -10.38
N TYR A 246 -22.68 3.49 -9.08
CA TYR A 246 -23.13 2.19 -8.56
C TYR A 246 -24.51 2.26 -7.91
N PHE A 247 -25.12 3.44 -7.79
CA PHE A 247 -26.35 3.63 -7.03
C PHE A 247 -26.24 3.07 -5.60
N PHE A 248 -25.03 3.17 -5.03
CA PHE A 248 -24.75 2.83 -3.65
C PHE A 248 -24.70 4.11 -2.83
N GLU A 249 -25.72 4.34 -2.03
CA GLU A 249 -25.81 5.51 -1.14
C GLU A 249 -25.44 5.09 0.27
N MET A 250 -24.39 5.73 0.82
CA MET A 250 -24.09 5.64 2.24
C MET A 250 -25.18 6.38 3.02
N ASP A 251 -25.58 5.86 4.18
CA ASP A 251 -26.44 6.62 5.08
C ASP A 251 -25.70 7.87 5.62
N GLU A 252 -26.45 8.79 6.20
CA GLU A 252 -25.91 10.06 6.70
C GLU A 252 -24.80 9.85 7.73
N ILE A 253 -24.97 8.86 8.61
CA ILE A 253 -24.00 8.53 9.68
C ILE A 253 -22.69 8.00 9.07
N ASP A 254 -22.79 7.12 8.08
CA ASP A 254 -21.65 6.53 7.40
C ASP A 254 -20.91 7.55 6.53
N ASN A 255 -21.65 8.42 5.85
CA ASN A 255 -21.06 9.49 5.06
C ASN A 255 -20.29 10.50 5.94
N ASP A 256 -20.88 10.90 7.07
CA ASP A 256 -20.22 11.76 8.06
C ASP A 256 -19.00 11.06 8.68
N THR A 257 -19.13 9.79 9.03
CA THR A 257 -18.03 8.98 9.57
C THR A 257 -16.87 8.89 8.57
N TYR A 258 -17.18 8.67 7.28
CA TYR A 258 -16.18 8.66 6.21
C TYR A 258 -15.43 10.00 6.10
N HIS A 259 -16.17 11.12 6.08
CA HIS A 259 -15.58 12.45 5.99
C HIS A 259 -14.75 12.81 7.23
N ASN A 260 -15.21 12.45 8.42
CA ASN A 260 -14.44 12.61 9.65
C ASN A 260 -13.11 11.86 9.60
N PHE A 261 -13.12 10.60 9.13
CA PHE A 261 -11.89 9.85 8.95
C PHE A 261 -10.97 10.48 7.89
N ARG A 262 -11.53 11.01 6.80
CA ARG A 262 -10.75 11.68 5.74
C ARG A 262 -10.07 12.93 6.29
N ASP A 263 -10.80 13.73 7.07
CA ASP A 263 -10.28 14.97 7.64
C ASP A 263 -9.22 14.69 8.70
N ASN A 264 -9.39 13.63 9.49
CA ASN A 264 -8.34 13.09 10.37
C ASN A 264 -7.09 12.68 9.59
N ARG A 265 -7.23 11.96 8.47
CA ARG A 265 -6.09 11.59 7.59
C ARG A 265 -5.38 12.82 7.05
N ASN A 266 -6.12 13.84 6.61
CA ASN A 266 -5.54 15.08 6.09
C ASN A 266 -4.82 15.88 7.20
N SER A 267 -5.38 15.90 8.41
CA SER A 267 -4.74 16.51 9.58
C SER A 267 -3.36 15.87 9.85
N ILE A 268 -3.28 14.53 9.85
CA ILE A 268 -2.00 13.81 9.97
C ILE A 268 -1.05 14.21 8.84
N GLY A 269 -1.52 14.27 7.59
CA GLY A 269 -0.70 14.54 6.41
C GLY A 269 -0.09 15.95 6.39
N HIS A 270 -0.81 16.92 6.94
CA HIS A 270 -0.33 18.29 7.05
C HIS A 270 0.44 18.57 8.35
N GLY A 271 0.65 17.55 9.21
CA GLY A 271 1.29 17.73 10.50
C GLY A 271 0.50 18.60 11.47
N ALA A 272 -0.82 18.71 11.27
CA ALA A 272 -1.68 19.51 12.12
C ALA A 272 -1.86 18.83 13.49
N THR A 273 -1.94 19.62 14.55
CA THR A 273 -2.16 19.13 15.92
C THR A 273 -3.62 18.86 16.26
N SER A 274 -4.54 19.10 15.31
CA SER A 274 -5.98 18.92 15.52
C SER A 274 -6.38 17.45 15.70
N PHE A 275 -5.56 16.51 15.22
CA PHE A 275 -5.79 15.09 15.43
C PHE A 275 -4.48 14.35 15.71
N ILE A 276 -4.40 13.71 16.87
CA ILE A 276 -3.29 12.82 17.25
C ILE A 276 -3.81 11.38 17.21
N PRO A 277 -3.40 10.57 16.21
CA PRO A 277 -3.96 9.24 16.04
C PRO A 277 -3.51 8.30 17.16
N THR A 278 -4.47 7.52 17.68
CA THR A 278 -4.22 6.37 18.55
C THR A 278 -4.48 5.06 17.81
N LEU A 279 -3.92 3.95 18.32
CA LEU A 279 -4.22 2.62 17.79
C LEU A 279 -5.72 2.26 17.89
N LYS A 280 -6.43 2.86 18.86
CA LYS A 280 -7.89 2.74 18.97
C LYS A 280 -8.58 3.40 17.76
N ASN A 281 -8.19 4.64 17.42
CA ASN A 281 -8.77 5.33 16.26
C ASN A 281 -8.54 4.54 14.96
N VAL A 282 -7.37 3.94 14.78
CA VAL A 282 -7.05 3.07 13.63
C VAL A 282 -7.95 1.83 13.62
N THR A 283 -8.17 1.22 14.77
CA THR A 283 -9.04 0.05 14.91
C THR A 283 -10.49 0.39 14.57
N ASP A 284 -10.98 1.54 15.03
CA ASP A 284 -12.33 2.02 14.75
C ASP A 284 -12.51 2.34 13.25
N ALA A 285 -11.53 3.03 12.65
CA ALA A 285 -11.50 3.24 11.20
C ALA A 285 -11.49 1.92 10.43
N ASN A 286 -10.72 0.92 10.85
CA ASN A 286 -10.65 -0.38 10.17
C ASN A 286 -11.98 -1.14 10.26
N LYS A 287 -12.67 -1.09 11.41
CA LYS A 287 -14.00 -1.69 11.53
C LYS A 287 -14.98 -1.04 10.55
N PHE A 288 -14.97 0.28 10.46
CA PHE A 288 -15.78 1.03 9.51
C PHE A 288 -15.45 0.65 8.06
N PHE A 289 -14.18 0.77 7.65
CA PHE A 289 -13.79 0.47 6.26
C PHE A 289 -14.03 -0.98 5.87
N ARG A 290 -13.82 -1.94 6.78
CA ARG A 290 -14.15 -3.35 6.51
C ARG A 290 -15.64 -3.59 6.35
N ARG A 291 -16.47 -2.93 7.15
CA ARG A 291 -17.92 -3.04 7.03
C ARG A 291 -18.40 -2.42 5.71
N ILE A 292 -18.08 -1.16 5.45
CA ILE A 292 -18.56 -0.46 4.26
C ILE A 292 -18.01 -1.10 2.97
N SER A 293 -16.76 -1.57 2.96
CA SER A 293 -16.20 -2.27 1.78
C SER A 293 -16.95 -3.57 1.50
N LYS A 294 -17.39 -4.29 2.53
CA LYS A 294 -18.20 -5.50 2.37
C LYS A 294 -19.56 -5.18 1.77
N GLU A 295 -20.19 -4.10 2.23
CA GLU A 295 -21.49 -3.65 1.74
C GLU A 295 -21.40 -3.19 0.28
N ILE A 296 -20.39 -2.40 -0.06
CA ILE A 296 -20.07 -1.97 -1.43
C ILE A 296 -19.81 -3.20 -2.32
N ASP A 297 -18.91 -4.10 -1.91
CA ASP A 297 -18.60 -5.33 -2.66
C ASP A 297 -19.85 -6.16 -2.92
N SER A 298 -20.65 -6.40 -1.88
CA SER A 298 -21.89 -7.19 -1.99
C SER A 298 -22.91 -6.53 -2.93
N HIS A 299 -23.03 -5.20 -2.90
CA HIS A 299 -23.92 -4.45 -3.79
C HIS A 299 -23.45 -4.51 -5.23
N VAL A 300 -22.17 -4.21 -5.47
CA VAL A 300 -21.59 -4.14 -6.81
C VAL A 300 -21.58 -5.51 -7.48
N THR A 301 -21.10 -6.54 -6.79
CA THR A 301 -21.07 -7.93 -7.31
C THR A 301 -22.47 -8.45 -7.63
N ARG A 302 -23.49 -8.08 -6.83
CA ARG A 302 -24.88 -8.48 -7.07
C ARG A 302 -25.50 -7.89 -8.33
N HIS A 303 -25.16 -6.64 -8.64
CA HIS A 303 -25.89 -5.84 -9.62
C HIS A 303 -25.12 -5.57 -10.91
N TYR A 304 -23.79 -5.62 -10.87
CA TYR A 304 -22.93 -5.17 -11.98
C TYR A 304 -21.97 -6.25 -12.49
N MET A 305 -21.93 -7.43 -11.88
CA MET A 305 -21.14 -8.56 -12.36
C MET A 305 -22.04 -9.64 -12.97
N ASN A 306 -21.49 -10.36 -13.96
CA ASN A 306 -22.23 -11.38 -14.67
C ASN A 306 -22.55 -12.58 -13.77
N LEU A 307 -23.76 -13.10 -13.88
CA LEU A 307 -24.13 -14.38 -13.28
C LEU A 307 -23.67 -15.53 -14.19
N THR A 308 -22.74 -16.36 -13.70
CA THR A 308 -22.11 -17.44 -14.48
C THR A 308 -23.10 -18.39 -15.16
N ASN A 309 -24.27 -18.61 -14.55
CA ASN A 309 -25.29 -19.54 -15.03
C ASN A 309 -26.56 -18.84 -15.55
N PHE A 310 -26.52 -17.53 -15.79
CA PHE A 310 -27.69 -16.83 -16.33
C PHE A 310 -27.87 -17.17 -17.82
N GLN A 311 -29.07 -17.63 -18.16
CA GLN A 311 -29.46 -17.94 -19.53
C GLN A 311 -30.53 -16.96 -19.95
N ASN A 312 -30.34 -16.32 -21.12
CA ASN A 312 -31.39 -15.53 -21.73
C ASN A 312 -32.52 -16.46 -22.19
N PRO A 313 -33.75 -16.36 -21.65
CA PRO A 313 -34.88 -17.07 -22.21
C PRO A 313 -35.07 -16.57 -23.65
N ARG A 314 -35.07 -17.52 -24.59
CA ARG A 314 -35.18 -17.25 -26.03
C ARG A 314 -36.53 -16.69 -26.43
#